data_AF-A0A7C6F6H5-F1
#
_entry.id   AF-A0A7C6F6H5-F1
#
_cell.length_a   1.000
_cell.length_b   1.000
_cell.length_c   1.000
_cell.angle_alpha   90.00
_cell.angle_beta   90.00
_cell.angle_gamma   90.00
#
_symmetry.space_group_name_H-M   'P 1'
#
loop_
_entity.id
_entity.type
_entity.pdbx_description
1 polymer ?
#
loop_
_entity_poly.entity_id
_entity_poly.type
_entity_poly.pdbx_seq_one_letter_code
_entity_poly.pdbx_strand_id
1 'polypeptide(L)'
;MNRPRLLIETWLPAAAIGVECMRERGSASALAPHTYLHVWWARRPLTVSRAAVLASLLPADFPHNTFERLLGFWGSSKQLLQAQSIVEEARGAGGARIENPHGERAFKHALNEKDVAQAHAAAQRLFGKDIVVLDPMAGGGSIPLEAARLGFRTLANEYNPVACSVLEATVDYPCRFGARLAERARHWGGVWRERFNRRMARFFPKPGVLPPHCYIFARTVPRPDAACDTPLRPGWHLRSPKDSK
;
A
#
# COMPACT_ATOMS: atom_id res chain seq x y z
N MET A 1 -1.49 -12.72 -39.73
CA MET A 1 -2.31 -11.67 -39.09
C MET A 1 -1.43 -10.91 -38.11
N ASN A 2 -1.28 -9.59 -38.27
CA ASN A 2 -0.46 -8.78 -37.37
C ASN A 2 -1.25 -8.49 -36.10
N ARG A 3 -0.77 -9.02 -34.97
CA ARG A 3 -1.27 -8.67 -33.65
C ARG A 3 -1.16 -7.15 -33.43
N PRO A 4 -2.19 -6.48 -32.90
CA PRO A 4 -2.09 -5.07 -32.55
C PRO A 4 -1.02 -4.87 -31.47
N ARG A 5 -0.22 -3.80 -31.61
CA ARG A 5 0.81 -3.43 -30.63
C ARG A 5 0.14 -2.87 -29.37
N LEU A 6 0.61 -3.31 -28.21
CA LEU A 6 0.14 -2.85 -26.90
C LEU A 6 1.01 -1.70 -26.39
N LEU A 7 0.44 -0.88 -25.51
CA LEU A 7 1.13 0.27 -24.91
C LEU A 7 2.44 -0.13 -24.25
N ILE A 8 2.46 -1.24 -23.50
CA ILE A 8 3.69 -1.73 -22.83
C ILE A 8 4.85 -2.04 -23.80
N GLU A 9 4.56 -2.29 -25.08
CA GLU A 9 5.58 -2.59 -26.10
C GLU A 9 6.17 -1.34 -26.76
N THR A 10 5.60 -0.16 -26.52
CA THR A 10 6.00 1.08 -27.18
C THR A 10 6.37 2.17 -26.18
N TRP A 11 5.62 2.29 -25.09
CA TRP A 11 5.81 3.37 -24.13
C TRP A 11 5.28 3.04 -22.73
N LEU A 12 6.06 3.42 -21.72
CA LEU A 12 5.64 3.39 -20.31
C LEU A 12 6.41 4.48 -19.54
N PRO A 13 5.77 5.28 -18.67
CA PRO A 13 6.45 6.29 -17.87
C PRO A 13 7.15 5.64 -16.65
N ALA A 14 8.07 4.70 -16.92
CA ALA A 14 8.67 3.81 -15.92
C ALA A 14 9.35 4.56 -14.76
N ALA A 15 10.05 5.66 -15.05
CA ALA A 15 10.69 6.48 -14.03
C ALA A 15 9.65 7.12 -13.08
N ALA A 16 8.57 7.69 -13.61
CA ALA A 16 7.50 8.29 -12.80
C ALA A 16 6.73 7.23 -11.99
N ILE A 17 6.49 6.05 -12.58
CA ILE A 17 5.94 4.89 -11.85
C ILE A 17 6.87 4.52 -10.69
N GLY A 18 8.18 4.50 -10.92
CA GLY A 18 9.20 4.23 -9.90
C GLY A 18 9.13 5.21 -8.73
N VAL A 19 9.00 6.51 -9.03
CA VAL A 19 8.82 7.56 -8.00
C VAL A 19 7.59 7.25 -7.14
N GLU A 20 6.43 6.98 -7.75
CA GLU A 20 5.21 6.65 -6.98
C GLU A 20 5.35 5.35 -6.18
N CYS A 21 6.04 4.34 -6.72
CA CYS A 21 6.31 3.09 -6.00
C CYS A 21 7.18 3.31 -4.75
N MET A 22 8.21 4.16 -4.87
CA MET A 22 9.04 4.56 -3.73
C MET A 22 8.25 5.36 -2.72
N ARG A 23 7.41 6.30 -3.18
CA ARG A 23 6.51 7.07 -2.32
C ARG A 23 5.58 6.15 -1.55
N GLU A 24 4.89 5.22 -2.23
CA GLU A 24 3.97 4.25 -1.63
C GLU A 24 4.61 3.48 -0.47
N ARG A 25 5.86 3.04 -0.64
CA ARG A 25 6.62 2.29 0.37
C ARG A 25 7.38 3.15 1.38
N GLY A 26 7.58 4.44 1.10
CA GLY A 26 8.49 5.30 1.85
C GLY A 26 8.00 5.77 3.21
N SER A 27 6.75 5.51 3.60
CA SER A 27 6.24 5.84 4.94
C SER A 27 5.31 4.76 5.45
N ALA A 28 5.68 4.14 6.58
CA ALA A 28 4.88 3.14 7.26
C ALA A 28 3.52 3.69 7.75
N SER A 29 3.42 5.00 7.99
CA SER A 29 2.17 5.65 8.41
C SER A 29 1.21 5.98 7.25
N ALA A 30 1.63 5.77 6.00
CA ALA A 30 0.85 6.15 4.81
C ALA A 30 0.83 5.05 3.74
N LEU A 31 0.84 3.78 4.15
CA LEU A 31 0.81 2.64 3.25
C LEU A 31 -0.54 2.54 2.53
N ALA A 32 -0.56 1.84 1.40
CA ALA A 32 -1.80 1.53 0.71
C ALA A 32 -2.71 0.62 1.57
N PRO A 33 -4.06 0.73 1.46
CA PRO A 33 -5.01 0.02 2.33
C PRO A 33 -4.80 -1.50 2.41
N HIS A 34 -4.49 -2.14 1.28
CA HIS A 34 -4.23 -3.58 1.18
C HIS A 34 -3.00 -4.08 1.97
N THR A 35 -2.18 -3.18 2.53
CA THR A 35 -1.00 -3.52 3.31
C THR A 35 -1.29 -3.69 4.81
N TYR A 36 -2.39 -3.13 5.31
CA TYR A 36 -2.66 -3.10 6.76
C TYR A 36 -3.27 -4.39 7.32
N LEU A 37 -3.85 -5.25 6.48
CA LEU A 37 -4.50 -6.48 6.95
C LEU A 37 -3.48 -7.54 7.37
N HIS A 38 -2.52 -7.82 6.51
CA HIS A 38 -1.48 -8.81 6.74
C HIS A 38 -0.23 -8.45 5.93
N VAL A 39 0.95 -8.66 6.53
CA VAL A 39 2.23 -8.46 5.85
C VAL A 39 2.42 -9.55 4.80
N TRP A 40 2.61 -9.16 3.54
CA TRP A 40 2.97 -10.10 2.48
C TRP A 40 4.25 -9.64 1.79
N TRP A 41 5.30 -10.46 1.85
CA TRP A 41 6.66 -10.09 1.44
C TRP A 41 6.78 -9.75 -0.05
N ALA A 42 5.96 -10.36 -0.91
CA ALA A 42 6.01 -10.16 -2.35
C ALA A 42 5.07 -9.06 -2.87
N ARG A 43 4.39 -8.31 -2.00
CA ARG A 43 3.36 -7.34 -2.40
C ARG A 43 3.94 -6.21 -3.27
N ARG A 44 3.44 -6.10 -4.50
CA ARG A 44 3.82 -5.04 -5.45
C ARG A 44 3.06 -3.75 -5.12
N PRO A 45 3.65 -2.56 -5.34
CA PRO A 45 2.92 -1.30 -5.20
C PRO A 45 1.69 -1.27 -6.12
N LEU A 46 0.64 -0.56 -5.71
CA LEU A 46 -0.59 -0.48 -6.50
C LEU A 46 -0.36 0.24 -7.82
N THR A 47 0.44 1.31 -7.83
CA THR A 47 0.68 2.09 -9.05
C THR A 47 1.28 1.26 -10.19
N VAL A 48 2.31 0.45 -9.91
CA VAL A 48 2.90 -0.43 -10.94
C VAL A 48 1.98 -1.59 -11.30
N SER A 49 1.20 -2.09 -10.35
CA SER A 49 0.23 -3.16 -10.60
C SER A 49 -0.87 -2.68 -11.57
N ARG A 50 -1.38 -1.45 -11.35
CA ARG A 50 -2.33 -0.80 -12.27
C ARG A 50 -1.72 -0.55 -13.64
N ALA A 51 -0.47 -0.08 -13.68
CA ALA A 51 0.25 0.15 -14.93
C ALA A 51 0.41 -1.15 -15.74
N ALA A 52 0.73 -2.26 -15.09
CA ALA A 52 0.83 -3.57 -15.75
C ALA A 52 -0.52 -4.02 -16.34
N VAL A 53 -1.62 -3.85 -15.60
CA VAL A 53 -2.97 -4.18 -16.09
C VAL A 53 -3.34 -3.30 -17.30
N LEU A 54 -3.21 -1.99 -17.19
CA LEU A 54 -3.61 -1.08 -18.27
C LEU A 54 -2.70 -1.23 -19.50
N ALA A 55 -1.39 -1.24 -19.32
CA ALA A 55 -0.46 -1.26 -20.45
C ALA A 55 -0.46 -2.59 -21.23
N SER A 56 -0.97 -3.68 -20.61
CA SER A 56 -1.20 -4.97 -21.28
C SER A 56 -2.55 -5.06 -21.99
N LEU A 57 -3.49 -4.15 -21.71
CA LEU A 57 -4.83 -4.14 -22.30
C LEU A 57 -5.07 -3.00 -23.29
N LEU A 58 -4.26 -1.94 -23.24
CA LEU A 58 -4.44 -0.74 -24.06
C LEU A 58 -3.57 -0.76 -25.33
N PRO A 59 -4.06 -0.18 -26.44
CA PRO A 59 -3.31 -0.10 -27.68
C PRO A 59 -2.11 0.86 -27.56
N ALA A 60 -1.11 0.67 -28.42
CA ALA A 60 0.11 1.47 -28.47
C ALA A 60 -0.10 2.97 -28.70
N ASP A 61 -1.23 3.37 -29.28
CA ASP A 61 -1.62 4.76 -29.56
C ASP A 61 -2.53 5.37 -28.49
N PHE A 62 -2.76 4.65 -27.38
CA PHE A 62 -3.61 5.15 -26.30
C PHE A 62 -3.06 6.47 -25.72
N PRO A 63 -3.91 7.50 -25.47
CA PRO A 63 -3.41 8.81 -25.03
C PRO A 63 -2.64 8.76 -23.71
N HIS A 64 -1.35 9.12 -23.76
CA HIS A 64 -0.45 9.04 -22.60
C HIS A 64 -0.93 9.86 -21.40
N ASN A 65 -1.54 11.03 -21.63
CA ASN A 65 -2.10 11.86 -20.57
C ASN A 65 -3.25 11.16 -19.82
N THR A 66 -4.05 10.37 -20.54
CA THR A 66 -5.18 9.61 -19.98
C THR A 66 -4.66 8.40 -19.24
N PHE A 67 -3.62 7.74 -19.76
CA PHE A 67 -2.92 6.68 -19.06
C PHE A 67 -2.33 7.16 -17.72
N GLU A 68 -1.63 8.30 -17.69
CA GLU A 68 -1.07 8.89 -16.47
C GLU A 68 -2.14 9.25 -15.43
N ARG A 69 -3.29 9.80 -15.85
CA ARG A 69 -4.43 10.03 -14.97
C ARG A 69 -5.01 8.73 -14.42
N LEU A 70 -5.12 7.69 -15.25
CA LEU A 70 -5.56 6.36 -14.82
C LEU A 70 -4.60 5.75 -13.80
N LEU A 71 -3.28 6.00 -13.90
CA LEU A 71 -2.31 5.63 -12.86
C LEU A 71 -2.51 6.37 -11.54
N GLY A 72 -3.33 7.42 -11.53
CA GLY A 72 -3.58 8.27 -10.38
C GLY A 72 -2.45 9.26 -10.14
N PHE A 73 -1.62 9.57 -11.12
CA PHE A 73 -0.59 10.59 -10.93
C PHE A 73 -1.22 11.94 -10.58
N TRP A 74 -0.63 12.63 -9.60
CA TRP A 74 -1.07 13.98 -9.21
C TRP A 74 -0.91 15.00 -10.35
N GLY A 75 0.09 14.79 -11.21
CA GLY A 75 0.34 15.58 -12.41
C GLY A 75 0.91 14.71 -13.52
N SER A 76 1.49 15.32 -14.54
CA SER A 76 2.18 14.58 -15.60
C SER A 76 3.43 13.85 -15.10
N SER A 77 3.88 12.83 -15.82
CA SER A 77 5.15 12.15 -15.52
C SER A 77 6.34 13.14 -15.44
N LYS A 78 6.36 14.17 -16.30
CA LYS A 78 7.39 15.22 -16.26
C LYS A 78 7.36 16.01 -14.95
N GLN A 79 6.18 16.41 -14.48
CA GLN A 79 6.03 17.14 -13.22
C GLN A 79 6.43 16.27 -12.01
N LEU A 80 6.10 14.98 -12.03
CA LEU A 80 6.51 14.05 -10.97
C LEU A 80 8.03 13.89 -10.89
N LEU A 81 8.70 13.79 -12.04
CA LEU A 81 10.15 13.69 -12.11
C LEU A 81 10.83 15.00 -11.68
N GLN A 82 10.27 16.15 -12.07
CA GLN A 82 10.76 17.45 -11.61
C GLN A 82 10.64 17.57 -10.09
N ALA A 83 9.48 17.22 -9.51
CA ALA A 83 9.30 17.20 -8.06
C ALA A 83 10.31 16.28 -7.36
N GLN A 84 10.63 15.13 -7.96
CA GLN A 84 11.65 14.21 -7.44
C GLN A 84 13.05 14.83 -7.47
N SER A 85 13.44 15.50 -8.56
CA SER A 85 14.73 16.19 -8.67
C SER A 85 14.91 17.21 -7.55
N ILE A 86 13.88 18.02 -7.28
CA ILE A 86 13.92 19.04 -6.23
C ILE A 86 14.12 18.39 -4.85
N VAL A 87 13.48 17.25 -4.57
CA VAL A 87 13.68 16.50 -3.31
C VAL A 87 15.10 15.96 -3.19
N GLU A 88 15.65 15.45 -4.28
CA GLU A 88 17.01 14.90 -4.32
C GLU A 88 18.07 16.00 -4.13
N GLU A 89 17.89 17.13 -4.79
CA GLU A 89 18.74 18.33 -4.64
C GLU A 89 18.72 18.85 -3.20
N ALA A 90 17.53 18.99 -2.59
CA ALA A 90 17.41 19.45 -1.20
C ALA A 90 18.01 18.48 -0.18
N ARG A 91 17.97 17.18 -0.46
CA ARG A 91 18.68 16.17 0.35
C ARG A 91 20.19 16.31 0.22
N GLY A 92 20.70 16.56 -0.99
CA GLY A 92 22.13 16.78 -1.26
C GLY A 92 22.65 18.08 -0.64
N ALA A 93 21.85 19.13 -0.62
CA ALA A 93 22.23 20.47 -0.14
C ALA A 93 22.14 20.67 1.40
N GLY A 94 22.11 19.60 2.19
CA GLY A 94 22.11 19.68 3.65
C GLY A 94 20.78 19.39 4.35
N GLY A 95 19.83 18.72 3.66
CA GLY A 95 18.69 18.09 4.31
C GLY A 95 17.49 19.01 4.56
N ALA A 96 17.33 20.08 3.78
CA ALA A 96 16.14 20.91 3.84
C ALA A 96 14.89 20.05 3.56
N ARG A 97 13.94 20.03 4.51
CA ARG A 97 12.70 19.25 4.36
C ARG A 97 11.73 20.04 3.49
N ILE A 98 11.55 19.60 2.26
CA ILE A 98 10.52 20.14 1.37
C ILE A 98 9.17 19.54 1.76
N GLU A 99 8.18 20.41 1.91
CA GLU A 99 6.81 20.01 2.16
C GLU A 99 6.16 19.45 0.89
N ASN A 100 6.09 18.12 0.83
CA ASN A 100 5.36 17.29 -0.14
C ASN A 100 5.21 17.86 -1.59
N PRO A 101 6.29 17.95 -2.37
CA PRO A 101 6.26 18.53 -3.72
C PRO A 101 5.53 17.66 -4.75
N HIS A 102 5.17 16.44 -4.39
CA HIS A 102 4.54 15.45 -5.27
C HIS A 102 3.00 15.35 -5.09
N GLY A 103 2.39 16.23 -4.29
CA GLY A 103 0.95 16.19 -4.02
C GLY A 103 0.48 14.90 -3.33
N GLU A 104 -0.76 14.49 -3.54
CA GLU A 104 -1.28 13.24 -2.96
C GLU A 104 -0.67 12.00 -3.65
N ARG A 105 -0.60 10.87 -2.94
CA ARG A 105 -0.07 9.60 -3.47
C ARG A 105 -1.05 8.98 -4.48
N ALA A 106 -0.52 8.38 -5.54
CA ALA A 106 -1.34 7.96 -6.66
C ALA A 106 -2.46 6.96 -6.33
N PHE A 107 -2.23 6.06 -5.37
CA PHE A 107 -3.23 5.06 -4.98
C PHE A 107 -4.47 5.66 -4.28
N LYS A 108 -4.39 6.88 -3.75
CA LYS A 108 -5.49 7.56 -3.06
C LYS A 108 -6.46 8.27 -4.00
N HIS A 109 -5.99 8.65 -5.20
CA HIS A 109 -6.85 9.30 -6.17
C HIS A 109 -7.94 8.35 -6.66
N ALA A 110 -9.17 8.85 -6.71
CA ALA A 110 -10.28 8.16 -7.34
C ALA A 110 -10.07 8.10 -8.86
N LEU A 111 -10.54 7.02 -9.48
CA LEU A 111 -10.46 6.85 -10.92
C LEU A 111 -11.60 7.64 -11.58
N ASN A 112 -11.26 8.44 -12.59
CA ASN A 112 -12.25 9.18 -13.37
C ASN A 112 -13.05 8.23 -14.26
N GLU A 113 -14.38 8.24 -14.15
CA GLU A 113 -15.26 7.34 -14.91
C GLU A 113 -15.11 7.49 -16.43
N LYS A 114 -14.85 8.70 -16.93
CA LYS A 114 -14.65 8.95 -18.37
C LYS A 114 -13.36 8.30 -18.87
N ASP A 115 -12.28 8.42 -18.10
CA ASP A 115 -10.99 7.83 -18.44
C ASP A 115 -11.08 6.29 -18.39
N VAL A 116 -11.80 5.74 -17.39
CA VAL A 116 -12.05 4.30 -17.28
C VAL A 116 -12.89 3.81 -18.46
N ALA A 117 -13.98 4.49 -18.80
CA ALA A 117 -14.81 4.14 -19.96
C ALA A 117 -14.02 4.18 -21.28
N GLN A 118 -13.13 5.16 -21.44
CA GLN A 118 -12.23 5.24 -22.59
C GLN A 118 -11.25 4.05 -22.63
N ALA A 119 -10.69 3.66 -21.49
CA ALA A 119 -9.82 2.49 -21.38
C ALA A 119 -10.56 1.18 -21.73
N HIS A 120 -11.79 1.00 -21.22
CA HIS A 120 -12.65 -0.14 -21.57
C HIS A 120 -12.95 -0.18 -23.07
N ALA A 121 -13.37 0.94 -23.67
CA ALA A 121 -13.66 1.00 -25.09
C ALA A 121 -12.42 0.67 -25.95
N ALA A 122 -11.25 1.15 -25.55
CA ALA A 122 -9.99 0.84 -26.24
C ALA A 122 -9.62 -0.65 -26.11
N ALA A 123 -9.70 -1.21 -24.91
CA ALA A 123 -9.41 -2.62 -24.67
C ALA A 123 -10.41 -3.54 -25.42
N GLN A 124 -11.69 -3.19 -25.44
CA GLN A 124 -12.73 -3.95 -26.13
C GLN A 124 -12.55 -4.01 -27.65
N ARG A 125 -11.98 -2.95 -28.26
CA ARG A 125 -11.64 -2.96 -29.69
C ARG A 125 -10.54 -3.97 -30.01
N LEU A 126 -9.64 -4.25 -29.06
CA LEU A 126 -8.52 -5.18 -29.26
C LEU A 126 -8.89 -6.63 -28.91
N PHE A 127 -9.62 -6.82 -27.81
CA PHE A 127 -9.82 -8.14 -27.19
C PHE A 127 -11.28 -8.61 -27.20
N GLY A 128 -12.22 -7.77 -27.64
CA GLY A 128 -13.66 -8.05 -27.53
C GLY A 128 -14.24 -7.68 -26.16
N LYS A 129 -15.51 -8.03 -25.92
CA LYS A 129 -16.25 -7.58 -24.73
C LYS A 129 -15.89 -8.32 -23.44
N ASP A 130 -15.50 -9.60 -23.54
CA ASP A 130 -15.31 -10.49 -22.39
C ASP A 130 -13.85 -10.56 -21.92
N ILE A 131 -13.30 -9.39 -21.55
CA ILE A 131 -11.92 -9.28 -21.09
C ILE A 131 -11.81 -9.80 -19.65
N VAL A 132 -10.88 -10.73 -19.43
CA VAL A 132 -10.58 -11.30 -18.10
C VAL A 132 -9.12 -11.08 -17.77
N VAL A 133 -8.85 -10.51 -16.60
CA VAL A 133 -7.50 -10.39 -16.03
C VAL A 133 -7.31 -11.52 -15.03
N LEU A 134 -6.37 -12.42 -15.31
CA LEU A 134 -5.99 -13.52 -14.43
C LEU A 134 -4.62 -13.24 -13.81
N ASP A 135 -4.54 -13.24 -12.49
CA ASP A 135 -3.28 -13.33 -11.75
C ASP A 135 -3.16 -14.72 -11.10
N PRO A 136 -2.38 -15.65 -11.66
CA PRO A 136 -2.30 -17.03 -11.18
C PRO A 136 -1.45 -17.18 -9.90
N MET A 137 -0.71 -16.14 -9.51
CA MET A 137 0.19 -16.09 -8.35
C MET A 137 0.00 -14.77 -7.59
N ALA A 138 -1.25 -14.51 -7.23
CA ALA A 138 -1.69 -13.19 -6.80
C ALA A 138 -1.12 -12.73 -5.45
N GLY A 139 -0.68 -13.68 -4.60
CA GLY A 139 -0.09 -13.40 -3.30
C GLY A 139 -0.86 -12.35 -2.50
N GLY A 140 -0.26 -11.17 -2.35
CA GLY A 140 -0.81 -10.08 -1.54
C GLY A 140 -1.95 -9.27 -2.17
N GLY A 141 -2.33 -9.58 -3.42
CA GLY A 141 -3.54 -9.08 -4.08
C GLY A 141 -3.43 -7.77 -4.88
N SER A 142 -2.24 -7.25 -5.15
CA SER A 142 -2.09 -5.93 -5.77
C SER A 142 -2.64 -5.85 -7.20
N ILE A 143 -2.30 -6.80 -8.07
CA ILE A 143 -2.80 -6.85 -9.46
C ILE A 143 -4.31 -7.08 -9.49
N PRO A 144 -4.88 -8.10 -8.81
CA PRO A 144 -6.31 -8.31 -8.87
C PRO A 144 -7.11 -7.17 -8.22
N LEU A 145 -6.58 -6.52 -7.18
CA LEU A 145 -7.21 -5.31 -6.62
C LEU A 145 -7.30 -4.19 -7.66
N GLU A 146 -6.21 -3.89 -8.36
CA GLU A 146 -6.20 -2.80 -9.33
C GLU A 146 -7.02 -3.14 -10.59
N ALA A 147 -7.00 -4.39 -11.04
CA ALA A 147 -7.87 -4.86 -12.13
C ALA A 147 -9.36 -4.74 -11.77
N ALA A 148 -9.73 -5.15 -10.55
CA ALA A 148 -11.10 -5.01 -10.05
C ALA A 148 -11.52 -3.53 -9.89
N ARG A 149 -10.63 -2.66 -9.39
CA ARG A 149 -10.88 -1.20 -9.30
C ARG A 149 -11.10 -0.54 -10.66
N LEU A 150 -10.42 -1.04 -11.70
CA LEU A 150 -10.61 -0.59 -13.08
C LEU A 150 -11.90 -1.15 -13.72
N GLY A 151 -12.62 -2.05 -13.04
CA GLY A 151 -13.87 -2.63 -13.53
C GLY A 151 -13.68 -3.82 -14.49
N PHE A 152 -12.48 -4.40 -14.55
CA PHE A 152 -12.27 -5.63 -15.34
C PHE A 152 -12.71 -6.87 -14.57
N ARG A 153 -13.23 -7.88 -15.28
CA ARG A 153 -13.47 -9.19 -14.70
C ARG A 153 -12.12 -9.77 -14.28
N THR A 154 -11.98 -10.04 -12.99
CA THR A 154 -10.69 -10.40 -12.39
C THR A 154 -10.77 -11.79 -11.78
N LEU A 155 -9.77 -12.62 -12.09
CA LEU A 155 -9.54 -13.91 -11.46
C LEU A 155 -8.19 -13.87 -10.73
N ALA A 156 -8.16 -14.37 -9.51
CA ALA A 156 -6.94 -14.49 -8.72
C ALA A 156 -6.80 -15.93 -8.23
N ASN A 157 -5.59 -16.47 -8.31
CA ASN A 157 -5.25 -17.78 -7.76
C ASN A 157 -3.99 -17.68 -6.90
N GLU A 158 -3.92 -18.51 -5.87
CA GLU A 158 -2.77 -18.63 -5.00
C GLU A 158 -2.78 -20.01 -4.30
N TYR A 159 -1.59 -20.56 -4.06
CA TYR A 159 -1.44 -21.83 -3.37
C TYR A 159 -1.45 -21.65 -1.85
N ASN A 160 -0.89 -20.54 -1.36
CA ASN A 160 -0.81 -20.29 0.07
C ASN A 160 -2.18 -19.90 0.67
N PRO A 161 -2.74 -20.67 1.62
CA PRO A 161 -4.06 -20.40 2.20
C PRO A 161 -4.15 -19.06 2.95
N VAL A 162 -3.03 -18.56 3.48
CA VAL A 162 -2.97 -17.22 4.10
C VAL A 162 -3.20 -16.15 3.04
N ALA A 163 -2.58 -16.28 1.87
CA ALA A 163 -2.79 -15.34 0.79
C ALA A 163 -4.19 -15.46 0.18
N CYS A 164 -4.78 -16.66 0.09
CA CYS A 164 -6.19 -16.81 -0.30
C CYS A 164 -7.12 -16.00 0.64
N SER A 165 -6.90 -16.10 1.96
CA SER A 165 -7.67 -15.33 2.95
C SER A 165 -7.45 -13.81 2.79
N VAL A 166 -6.23 -13.39 2.48
CA VAL A 166 -5.90 -11.98 2.21
C VAL A 166 -6.60 -11.50 0.94
N LEU A 167 -6.58 -12.28 -0.15
CA LEU A 167 -7.25 -11.96 -1.41
C LEU A 167 -8.76 -11.79 -1.20
N GLU A 168 -9.39 -12.72 -0.49
CA GLU A 168 -10.81 -12.59 -0.14
C GLU A 168 -11.09 -11.31 0.65
N ALA A 169 -10.32 -11.03 1.70
CA ALA A 169 -10.56 -9.89 2.57
C ALA A 169 -10.21 -8.53 1.96
N THR A 170 -9.25 -8.48 1.04
CA THR A 170 -8.75 -7.22 0.45
C THR A 170 -9.32 -6.91 -0.92
N VAL A 171 -9.65 -7.92 -1.71
CA VAL A 171 -10.16 -7.75 -3.08
C VAL A 171 -11.65 -8.05 -3.12
N ASP A 172 -12.04 -9.24 -2.65
CA ASP A 172 -13.36 -9.77 -2.95
C ASP A 172 -14.46 -9.24 -2.01
N TYR A 173 -14.26 -9.32 -0.69
CA TYR A 173 -15.25 -8.84 0.28
C TYR A 173 -15.58 -7.34 0.12
N PRO A 174 -14.62 -6.43 -0.11
CA PRO A 174 -14.95 -5.02 -0.36
C PRO A 174 -15.82 -4.83 -1.61
N CYS A 175 -15.56 -5.57 -2.69
CA CYS A 175 -16.37 -5.51 -3.91
C CYS A 175 -17.77 -6.13 -3.71
N ARG A 176 -17.88 -7.24 -2.98
CA ARG A 176 -19.16 -7.93 -2.73
C ARG A 176 -20.06 -7.20 -1.74
N PHE A 177 -19.50 -6.63 -0.68
CA PHE A 177 -20.27 -6.12 0.46
C PHE A 177 -20.22 -4.59 0.62
N GLY A 178 -19.34 -3.90 -0.12
CA GLY A 178 -19.23 -2.44 -0.12
C GLY A 178 -19.07 -1.83 1.27
N ALA A 179 -19.70 -0.67 1.49
CA ALA A 179 -19.60 0.09 2.74
C ALA A 179 -20.10 -0.70 3.98
N ARG A 180 -21.04 -1.63 3.81
CA ARG A 180 -21.58 -2.46 4.90
C ARG A 180 -20.51 -3.33 5.56
N LEU A 181 -19.51 -3.78 4.78
CA LEU A 181 -18.36 -4.50 5.34
C LEU A 181 -17.58 -3.61 6.30
N ALA A 182 -17.33 -2.36 5.93
CA ALA A 182 -16.59 -1.41 6.77
C ALA A 182 -17.34 -1.13 8.07
N GLU A 183 -18.65 -0.96 8.03
CA GLU A 183 -19.49 -0.78 9.21
C GLU A 183 -19.41 -1.99 10.15
N ARG A 184 -19.59 -3.21 9.60
CA ARG A 184 -19.50 -4.46 10.39
C ARG A 184 -18.10 -4.68 10.96
N ALA A 185 -17.05 -4.44 10.18
CA ALA A 185 -15.67 -4.58 10.62
C ALA A 185 -15.36 -3.62 11.76
N ARG A 186 -15.81 -2.35 11.69
CA ARG A 186 -15.66 -1.39 12.78
C ARG A 186 -16.43 -1.80 14.03
N HIS A 187 -17.66 -2.28 13.88
CA HIS A 187 -18.48 -2.76 14.99
C HIS A 187 -17.78 -3.92 15.73
N TRP A 188 -17.45 -5.01 15.02
CA TRP A 188 -16.81 -6.17 15.63
C TRP A 188 -15.40 -5.87 16.12
N GLY A 189 -14.65 -5.02 15.42
CA GLY A 189 -13.36 -4.50 15.90
C GLY A 189 -13.49 -3.73 17.20
N GLY A 190 -14.56 -2.94 17.37
CA GLY A 190 -14.88 -2.25 18.62
C GLY A 190 -15.15 -3.23 19.77
N VAL A 191 -16.01 -4.22 19.55
CA VAL A 191 -16.33 -5.27 20.54
C VAL A 191 -15.08 -6.06 20.92
N TRP A 192 -14.26 -6.44 19.94
CA TRP A 192 -13.02 -7.16 20.20
C TRP A 192 -12.04 -6.31 21.02
N ARG A 193 -11.82 -5.06 20.64
CA ARG A 193 -10.96 -4.12 21.35
C ARG A 193 -11.41 -3.94 22.80
N GLU A 194 -12.71 -3.80 23.05
CA GLU A 194 -13.25 -3.69 24.40
C GLU A 194 -12.96 -4.94 25.24
N ARG A 195 -13.28 -6.13 24.69
CA ARG A 195 -13.03 -7.42 25.36
C ARG A 195 -11.54 -7.65 25.63
N PHE A 196 -10.69 -7.33 24.66
CA PHE A 196 -9.24 -7.42 24.79
C PHE A 196 -8.73 -6.50 25.90
N ASN A 197 -9.08 -5.21 25.85
CA ASN A 197 -8.65 -4.23 26.85
C ASN A 197 -9.12 -4.62 28.26
N ARG A 198 -10.34 -5.15 28.40
CA ARG A 198 -10.86 -5.64 29.68
C ARG A 198 -10.02 -6.80 30.23
N ARG A 199 -9.66 -7.77 29.40
CA ARG A 199 -8.81 -8.92 29.80
C ARG A 199 -7.38 -8.49 30.13
N MET A 200 -6.85 -7.52 29.38
CA MET A 200 -5.49 -7.04 29.56
C MET A 200 -5.33 -6.02 30.68
N ALA A 201 -6.42 -5.42 31.19
CA ALA A 201 -6.38 -4.36 32.20
C ALA A 201 -5.53 -4.72 33.43
N ARG A 202 -5.57 -5.98 33.89
CA ARG A 202 -4.76 -6.45 35.03
C ARG A 202 -3.25 -6.38 34.82
N PHE A 203 -2.80 -6.42 33.57
CA PHE A 203 -1.38 -6.38 33.20
C PHE A 203 -0.88 -4.96 32.90
N PHE A 204 -1.80 -4.02 32.69
CA PHE A 204 -1.51 -2.62 32.39
C PHE A 204 -2.27 -1.71 33.36
N PRO A 205 -1.99 -1.81 34.68
CA PRO A 205 -2.69 -1.03 35.69
C PRO A 205 -2.32 0.44 35.53
N LYS A 206 -3.32 1.34 35.65
CA LYS A 206 -3.12 2.79 35.59
C LYS A 206 -3.14 3.41 37.00
N PRO A 207 -2.14 3.16 37.87
CA PRO A 207 -2.12 3.69 39.23
C PRO A 207 -1.77 5.18 39.23
N GLY A 208 -2.18 5.88 40.29
CA GLY A 208 -1.77 7.25 40.58
C GLY A 208 -2.54 8.33 39.82
N VAL A 209 -2.20 9.59 40.12
CA VAL A 209 -2.80 10.79 39.52
C VAL A 209 -2.37 10.96 38.07
N LEU A 210 -1.16 10.49 37.74
CA LEU A 210 -0.60 10.50 36.39
C LEU A 210 -0.45 9.06 35.90
N PRO A 211 -1.31 8.59 34.98
CA PRO A 211 -1.20 7.24 34.45
C PRO A 211 0.12 7.07 33.68
N PRO A 212 0.73 5.86 33.70
CA PRO A 212 1.97 5.60 32.98
C PRO A 212 1.78 5.82 31.48
N HIS A 213 2.75 6.51 30.85
CA HIS A 213 2.73 6.80 29.42
C HIS A 213 2.90 5.54 28.56
N CYS A 214 3.75 4.62 29.01
CA CYS A 214 3.97 3.32 28.37
C CYS A 214 4.35 2.26 29.42
N TYR A 215 4.25 0.99 29.03
CA TYR A 215 4.70 -0.15 29.82
C TYR A 215 5.79 -0.86 29.04
N ILE A 216 6.81 -1.34 29.75
CA ILE A 216 7.90 -2.08 29.13
C ILE A 216 7.99 -3.45 29.77
N PHE A 217 7.92 -4.48 28.93
CA PHE A 217 8.08 -5.88 29.35
C PHE A 217 9.48 -6.34 28.94
N ALA A 218 10.25 -6.80 29.91
CA ALA A 218 11.56 -7.41 29.69
C ALA A 218 11.62 -8.74 30.43
N ARG A 219 12.20 -9.76 29.78
CA ARG A 219 12.59 -10.98 30.51
C ARG A 219 13.71 -10.61 31.45
N THR A 220 13.71 -11.15 32.67
CA THR A 220 14.75 -10.86 33.66
C THR A 220 15.52 -12.13 34.02
N VAL A 221 16.75 -11.98 34.48
CA VAL A 221 17.54 -13.05 35.09
C VAL A 221 17.92 -12.66 36.52
N PRO A 222 17.87 -13.60 37.49
CA PRO A 222 18.31 -13.33 38.85
C PRO A 222 19.78 -12.89 38.86
N ARG A 223 20.10 -11.86 39.63
CA ARG A 223 21.51 -11.50 39.88
C ARG A 223 22.05 -12.36 41.03
N PRO A 224 23.29 -12.89 40.96
CA PRO A 224 23.85 -13.73 42.02
C PRO A 224 24.04 -13.03 43.37
N ASP A 225 24.17 -11.71 43.34
CA ASP A 225 24.73 -10.84 44.39
C ASP A 225 23.76 -9.74 44.85
N ALA A 226 22.57 -9.64 44.26
CA ALA A 226 21.55 -8.67 44.63
C ALA A 226 20.14 -9.24 44.51
N ALA A 227 19.24 -8.84 45.42
CA ALA A 227 17.82 -9.23 45.43
C ALA A 227 16.97 -8.55 44.34
N CYS A 228 17.55 -8.25 43.17
CA CYS A 228 16.84 -7.62 42.07
C CYS A 228 17.23 -8.26 40.74
N ASP A 229 16.23 -8.54 39.91
CA ASP A 229 16.46 -9.17 38.63
C ASP A 229 17.01 -8.18 37.61
N THR A 230 17.90 -8.67 36.74
CA THR A 230 18.48 -7.89 35.65
C THR A 230 17.68 -8.12 34.37
N PRO A 231 17.14 -7.08 33.71
CA PRO A 231 16.42 -7.23 32.46
C PRO A 231 17.36 -7.61 31.31
N LEU A 232 17.01 -8.65 30.57
CA LEU A 232 17.65 -9.09 29.33
C LEU A 232 17.26 -8.16 28.19
N ARG A 233 18.09 -7.17 27.91
CA ARG A 233 17.89 -6.20 26.83
C ARG A 233 19.22 -5.62 26.35
N PRO A 234 19.36 -5.23 25.08
CA PRO A 234 20.62 -4.68 24.52
C PRO A 234 20.97 -3.25 24.99
N GLY A 235 20.44 -2.80 26.14
CA GLY A 235 20.49 -1.42 26.63
C GLY A 235 19.21 -0.63 26.33
N TRP A 236 18.70 0.15 27.31
CA TRP A 236 17.83 1.31 26.97
C TRP A 236 18.50 2.53 27.54
N HIS A 237 18.63 3.55 26.70
CA HIS A 237 19.04 4.88 27.10
C HIS A 237 17.77 5.70 27.19
N LEU A 238 17.44 6.19 28.39
CA LEU A 238 16.35 7.17 28.54
C LEU A 238 16.66 8.48 27.81
N ARG A 239 17.94 8.71 27.53
CA ARG A 239 18.47 9.79 26.70
C ARG A 239 19.80 9.32 26.10
N SER A 240 19.92 9.28 24.78
CA SER A 240 21.21 9.05 24.13
C SER A 240 22.04 10.34 24.17
N PRO A 241 23.33 10.29 24.54
CA PRO A 241 24.25 11.40 24.32
C PRO A 241 24.29 11.73 22.83
N LYS A 242 24.26 13.02 22.47
CA LYS A 242 24.26 13.48 21.07
C LYS A 242 25.53 13.05 20.30
N ASP A 243 26.59 12.63 21.00
CA ASP A 243 27.94 12.51 20.45
C ASP A 243 28.49 11.07 20.40
N SER A 244 27.61 10.06 20.25
CA SER A 244 28.07 8.68 20.01
C SER A 244 27.61 8.20 18.62
N LYS A 245 28.34 8.66 17.61
CA LYS A 245 28.46 8.02 16.30
C LYS A 245 29.93 7.79 16.02
#